data_AF-A0A2S4YY67-F1
#
_entry.id   AF-A0A2S4YY67-F1
#
_cell.length_a   1.000
_cell.length_b   1.000
_cell.length_c   1.000
_cell.angle_alpha   90.00
_cell.angle_beta   90.00
_cell.angle_gamma   90.00
#
_symmetry.space_group_name_H-M   'P 1'
#
loop_
_entity.id
_entity.type
_entity.pdbx_description
1 polymer ?
#
loop_
_entity_poly.entity_id
_entity_poly.type
_entity_poly.pdbx_seq_one_letter_code
_entity_poly.pdbx_strand_id
1 'polypeptide(L)'
;MNKRLAALLAATALSAGAVLATSASAQAVPCGSGNFCVWTEANFQGLKIEHSGDDHWWEGDMAWHDSSWANHGISGPGVKDHVKVYSARERLGHVTICLAPGQEVGYNAAANDQGASHTWTIGC
;
A
#
# COMPACT_ATOMS: atom_id res chain seq x y z
N MET A 1 66.09 33.16 -31.20
CA MET A 1 65.27 31.97 -31.50
C MET A 1 64.99 31.23 -30.20
N ASN A 2 63.89 31.54 -29.49
CA ASN A 2 63.42 30.73 -28.38
C ASN A 2 61.98 30.30 -28.68
N LYS A 3 61.79 28.98 -28.72
CA LYS A 3 60.59 28.26 -29.11
C LYS A 3 59.84 27.83 -27.84
N ARG A 4 58.53 28.06 -27.85
CA ARG A 4 57.44 27.23 -27.28
C ARG A 4 57.05 27.36 -25.81
N LEU A 5 55.73 27.18 -25.64
CA LEU A 5 54.95 26.75 -24.46
C LEU A 5 54.73 27.86 -23.41
N ALA A 6 53.56 28.09 -22.84
CA ALA A 6 52.28 27.40 -22.80
C ALA A 6 51.25 28.39 -22.23
N ALA A 7 49.94 28.18 -22.47
CA ALA A 7 48.91 28.32 -21.45
C ALA A 7 47.55 27.94 -22.04
N LEU A 8 47.04 26.81 -21.56
CA LEU A 8 45.69 26.31 -21.78
C LEU A 8 44.67 27.27 -21.17
N LEU A 9 43.68 27.70 -21.96
CA LEU A 9 42.47 28.33 -21.44
C LEU A 9 41.44 27.23 -21.16
N ALA A 10 41.23 26.97 -19.88
CA ALA A 10 40.22 26.06 -19.36
C ALA A 10 38.82 26.64 -19.60
N ALA A 11 38.01 25.94 -20.41
CA ALA A 11 36.57 26.18 -20.50
C ALA A 11 35.86 25.05 -19.74
N THR A 12 35.65 25.24 -18.43
CA THR A 12 34.74 24.41 -17.65
C THR A 12 33.31 24.81 -18.00
N ALA A 13 32.69 24.07 -18.94
CA ALA A 13 31.26 24.15 -19.16
C ALA A 13 30.55 23.59 -17.94
N LEU A 14 29.85 24.45 -17.18
CA LEU A 14 28.97 24.02 -16.10
C LEU A 14 27.77 23.28 -16.72
N SER A 15 27.79 21.95 -16.65
CA SER A 15 26.63 21.11 -16.91
C SER A 15 25.63 21.26 -15.76
N ALA A 16 24.86 22.34 -15.74
CA ALA A 16 23.70 22.47 -14.88
C ALA A 16 22.56 21.59 -15.44
N GLY A 17 22.67 20.28 -15.22
CA GLY A 17 21.57 19.36 -15.45
C GLY A 17 20.47 19.66 -14.44
N ALA A 18 19.47 20.43 -14.84
CA ALA A 18 18.25 20.60 -14.07
C ALA A 18 17.54 19.24 -14.03
N VAL A 19 17.75 18.48 -12.96
CA VAL A 19 16.91 17.34 -12.63
C VAL A 19 15.55 17.92 -12.26
N LEU A 20 14.64 17.96 -13.24
CA LEU A 20 13.23 18.23 -12.99
C LEU A 20 12.72 17.08 -12.11
N ALA A 21 12.67 17.30 -10.81
CA ALA A 21 11.95 16.43 -9.89
C ALA A 21 10.47 16.53 -10.27
N THR A 22 10.01 15.59 -11.11
CA THR A 22 8.59 15.41 -11.35
C THR A 22 7.98 14.86 -10.07
N SER A 23 7.20 15.69 -9.38
CA SER A 23 6.31 15.21 -8.32
C SER A 23 5.25 14.34 -8.98
N ALA A 24 5.51 13.04 -9.08
CA ALA A 24 4.46 12.09 -9.41
C ALA A 24 3.38 12.23 -8.32
N SER A 25 2.17 12.58 -8.72
CA SER A 25 1.02 12.50 -7.83
C SER A 25 0.92 11.06 -7.36
N ALA A 26 1.01 10.83 -6.05
CA ALA A 26 0.75 9.51 -5.48
C ALA A 26 -0.70 9.14 -5.85
N GLN A 27 -0.84 8.19 -6.76
CA GLN A 27 -2.12 7.64 -7.14
C GLN A 27 -2.55 6.70 -6.02
N ALA A 28 -3.79 6.87 -5.53
CA ALA A 28 -4.39 5.92 -4.62
C ALA A 28 -4.32 4.51 -5.21
N VAL A 29 -4.13 3.51 -4.36
CA VAL A 29 -3.97 2.13 -4.82
C VAL A 29 -5.24 1.66 -5.53
N PRO A 30 -5.17 0.70 -6.47
CA PRO A 30 -6.33 0.26 -7.26
C PRO A 30 -7.31 -0.59 -6.42
N CYS A 31 -7.98 0.07 -5.49
CA CYS A 31 -9.09 -0.43 -4.68
C CYS A 31 -10.34 0.39 -5.00
N GLY A 32 -11.47 -0.27 -5.21
CA GLY A 32 -12.73 0.41 -5.51
C GLY A 32 -13.24 1.19 -4.30
N SER A 33 -13.84 2.35 -4.56
CA SER A 33 -14.55 3.10 -3.53
C SER A 33 -15.64 2.23 -2.89
N GLY A 34 -15.66 2.20 -1.57
CA GLY A 34 -16.56 1.36 -0.76
C GLY A 34 -16.02 -0.04 -0.49
N ASN A 35 -14.81 -0.38 -0.94
CA ASN A 35 -14.25 -1.72 -0.76
C ASN A 35 -13.04 -1.74 0.18
N PHE A 36 -12.82 -2.93 0.71
CA PHE A 36 -11.60 -3.37 1.35
C PHE A 36 -10.84 -4.28 0.39
N CYS A 37 -9.58 -3.98 0.15
CA CYS A 37 -8.71 -4.73 -0.74
C CYS A 37 -7.52 -5.31 0.01
N VAL A 38 -7.15 -6.53 -0.36
CA VAL A 38 -6.03 -7.26 0.21
C VAL A 38 -5.21 -7.84 -0.92
N TRP A 39 -3.89 -7.80 -0.76
CA TRP A 39 -2.92 -8.29 -1.73
C TRP A 39 -1.99 -9.31 -1.11
N THR A 40 -1.58 -10.29 -1.92
CA THR A 40 -0.67 -11.33 -1.44
C THR A 40 0.76 -10.84 -1.24
N GLU A 41 1.14 -9.74 -1.90
CA GLU A 41 2.50 -9.19 -1.83
C GLU A 41 2.49 -7.78 -1.23
N ALA A 42 3.64 -7.38 -0.71
CA ALA A 42 3.84 -6.02 -0.21
C ALA A 42 3.67 -4.98 -1.34
N ASN A 43 3.31 -3.76 -0.93
CA ASN A 43 3.14 -2.60 -1.81
C ASN A 43 2.10 -2.81 -2.92
N PHE A 44 1.00 -3.48 -2.58
CA PHE A 44 -0.20 -3.62 -3.41
C PHE A 44 0.06 -4.39 -4.72
N GLN A 45 0.88 -5.43 -4.63
CA GLN A 45 1.28 -6.29 -5.75
C GLN A 45 0.71 -7.71 -5.59
N GLY A 46 0.85 -8.54 -6.64
CA GLY A 46 0.40 -9.93 -6.60
C GLY A 46 -1.10 -10.09 -6.81
N LEU A 47 -1.65 -11.18 -6.30
CA LEU A 47 -3.10 -11.45 -6.37
C LEU A 47 -3.83 -10.48 -5.45
N LYS A 48 -5.01 -10.03 -5.88
CA LYS A 48 -5.86 -9.10 -5.15
C LYS A 48 -7.23 -9.71 -4.91
N ILE A 49 -7.72 -9.60 -3.68
CA ILE A 49 -9.15 -9.76 -3.35
C ILE A 49 -9.74 -8.41 -2.97
N GLU A 50 -11.05 -8.26 -3.16
CA GLU A 50 -11.76 -7.00 -2.94
C GLU A 50 -13.18 -7.28 -2.47
N HIS A 51 -13.57 -6.64 -1.37
CA HIS A 51 -14.84 -6.92 -0.68
C HIS A 51 -15.54 -5.63 -0.24
N SER A 52 -16.84 -5.52 -0.50
CA SER A 52 -17.70 -4.44 0.00
C SER A 52 -18.39 -4.75 1.32
N GLY A 53 -18.29 -6.00 1.79
CA GLY A 53 -18.94 -6.50 3.01
C GLY A 53 -18.03 -7.42 3.78
N ASP A 54 -18.55 -8.01 4.85
CA ASP A 54 -17.80 -8.98 5.66
C ASP A 54 -17.45 -10.22 4.82
N ASP A 55 -16.30 -10.83 5.12
CA ASP A 55 -15.95 -12.15 4.59
C ASP A 55 -15.48 -13.06 5.72
N HIS A 56 -16.11 -14.23 5.80
CA HIS A 56 -15.82 -15.25 6.79
C HIS A 56 -14.61 -16.11 6.42
N TRP A 57 -14.20 -16.11 5.16
CA TRP A 57 -13.14 -16.99 4.68
C TRP A 57 -12.55 -16.42 3.39
N TRP A 58 -11.28 -16.01 3.45
CA TRP A 58 -10.51 -15.76 2.25
C TRP A 58 -10.10 -17.07 1.60
N GLU A 59 -10.43 -17.24 0.33
CA GLU A 59 -10.18 -18.49 -0.38
C GLU A 59 -8.69 -18.75 -0.61
N GLY A 60 -8.30 -20.03 -0.54
CA GLY A 60 -7.04 -20.58 -1.03
C GLY A 60 -5.81 -19.70 -0.79
N ASP A 61 -5.24 -19.24 -1.90
CA ASP A 61 -3.95 -18.53 -2.01
C ASP A 61 -3.92 -17.13 -1.37
N MET A 62 -5.02 -16.68 -0.75
CA MET A 62 -5.07 -15.39 -0.04
C MET A 62 -5.02 -15.55 1.49
N ALA A 63 -5.62 -16.61 2.04
CA ALA A 63 -5.59 -16.82 3.50
C ALA A 63 -4.16 -17.11 3.95
N TRP A 64 -3.70 -16.38 4.97
CA TRP A 64 -2.33 -16.42 5.51
C TRP A 64 -1.24 -16.08 4.49
N HIS A 65 -1.61 -15.32 3.45
CA HIS A 65 -0.69 -14.86 2.42
C HIS A 65 -0.82 -13.35 2.20
N ASP A 66 -1.57 -12.63 3.04
CA ASP A 66 -1.79 -11.20 2.91
C ASP A 66 -0.57 -10.38 3.34
N SER A 67 -0.14 -9.46 2.48
CA SER A 67 1.06 -8.64 2.73
C SER A 67 0.84 -7.14 2.53
N SER A 68 -0.29 -6.73 1.94
CA SER A 68 -0.72 -5.32 1.93
C SER A 68 -2.23 -5.17 1.84
N TRP A 69 -2.74 -4.03 2.32
CA TRP A 69 -4.17 -3.81 2.55
C TRP A 69 -4.57 -2.37 2.27
N ALA A 70 -5.79 -2.17 1.78
CA ALA A 70 -6.38 -0.84 1.61
C ALA A 70 -7.84 -0.84 2.01
N ASN A 71 -8.24 0.10 2.85
CA ASN A 71 -9.62 0.34 3.19
C ASN A 71 -10.10 1.61 2.49
N HIS A 72 -10.84 1.47 1.40
CA HIS A 72 -11.47 2.58 0.67
C HIS A 72 -12.97 2.68 1.02
N GLY A 73 -13.35 2.26 2.23
CA GLY A 73 -14.71 2.34 2.75
C GLY A 73 -15.29 3.75 2.74
N ILE A 74 -16.62 3.82 2.67
CA ILE A 74 -17.36 5.08 2.69
C ILE A 74 -17.78 5.38 4.13
N SER A 75 -17.32 6.49 4.68
CA SER A 75 -17.70 6.95 6.01
C SER A 75 -19.06 7.65 6.02
N GLY A 76 -19.77 7.54 7.15
CA GLY A 76 -21.01 8.24 7.40
C GLY A 76 -21.59 7.93 8.78
N PRO A 77 -22.59 8.69 9.26
CA PRO A 77 -23.23 8.42 10.54
C PRO A 77 -23.79 6.99 10.62
N GLY A 78 -23.32 6.22 11.60
CA GLY A 78 -23.76 4.83 11.82
C GLY A 78 -23.21 3.81 10.80
N VAL A 79 -22.32 4.23 9.90
CA VAL A 79 -21.68 3.33 8.94
C VAL A 79 -20.48 2.67 9.59
N LYS A 80 -20.37 1.35 9.42
CA LYS A 80 -19.15 0.61 9.74
C LYS A 80 -18.15 0.84 8.62
N ASP A 81 -17.11 1.63 8.87
CA ASP A 81 -16.15 2.08 7.87
C ASP A 81 -14.71 1.68 8.20
N HIS A 82 -14.50 0.98 9.32
CA HIS A 82 -13.22 0.36 9.67
C HIS A 82 -13.26 -1.13 9.32
N VAL A 83 -12.11 -1.71 9.05
CA VAL A 83 -11.99 -3.15 8.76
C VAL A 83 -11.08 -3.81 9.78
N LYS A 84 -11.56 -4.87 10.43
CA LYS A 84 -10.74 -5.77 11.25
C LYS A 84 -10.46 -7.04 10.47
N VAL A 85 -9.19 -7.36 10.31
CA VAL A 85 -8.71 -8.63 9.74
C VAL A 85 -8.40 -9.59 10.88
N TYR A 86 -8.82 -10.84 10.73
CA TYR A 86 -8.68 -11.88 11.75
C TYR A 86 -7.75 -12.98 11.28
N SER A 87 -7.02 -13.59 12.21
CA SER A 87 -6.02 -14.62 11.91
C SER A 87 -6.59 -16.00 11.56
N ALA A 88 -7.89 -16.20 11.76
CA ALA A 88 -8.58 -17.42 11.41
C ALA A 88 -9.88 -17.14 10.67
N ARG A 89 -10.46 -18.20 10.13
CA ARG A 89 -11.78 -18.19 9.48
C ARG A 89 -12.88 -17.82 10.46
N GLU A 90 -14.05 -17.50 9.92
CA GLU A 90 -15.26 -17.14 10.65
C GLU A 90 -15.10 -15.92 11.58
N ARG A 91 -14.14 -15.03 11.28
CA ARG A 91 -13.78 -13.86 12.11
C ARG A 91 -13.35 -14.25 13.52
N LEU A 92 -12.63 -15.36 13.63
CA LEU A 92 -12.08 -15.88 14.88
C LEU A 92 -10.57 -15.63 14.99
N GLY A 93 -10.00 -15.91 16.16
CA GLY A 93 -8.59 -15.65 16.44
C GLY A 93 -8.33 -14.19 16.81
N HIS A 94 -7.06 -13.79 16.78
CA HIS A 94 -6.67 -12.41 17.06
C HIS A 94 -6.88 -11.52 15.83
N VAL A 95 -7.11 -10.23 16.09
CA VAL A 95 -7.11 -9.21 15.03
C VAL A 95 -5.66 -8.97 14.61
N THR A 96 -5.33 -9.21 13.35
CA THR A 96 -3.97 -9.05 12.81
C THR A 96 -3.69 -7.58 12.48
N ILE A 97 -4.67 -6.93 11.86
CA ILE A 97 -4.64 -5.50 11.54
C ILE A 97 -6.06 -4.92 11.58
N CYS A 98 -6.13 -3.64 11.91
CA CYS A 98 -7.36 -2.88 11.77
C CYS A 98 -7.09 -1.58 11.01
N LEU A 99 -7.90 -1.29 10.01
CA LEU A 99 -7.71 -0.17 9.09
C LEU A 99 -8.86 0.82 9.21
N ALA A 100 -8.52 2.09 9.41
CA ALA A 100 -9.45 3.21 9.27
C ALA A 100 -9.84 3.44 7.80
N PRO A 101 -11.00 4.08 7.52
CA PRO A 101 -11.37 4.47 6.15
C PRO A 101 -10.30 5.38 5.54
N GLY A 102 -9.93 5.10 4.29
CA GLY A 102 -8.85 5.76 3.55
C GLY A 102 -7.45 5.26 3.88
N GLN A 103 -7.28 4.33 4.82
CA GLN A 103 -5.96 3.83 5.18
C GLN A 103 -5.45 2.81 4.15
N GLU A 104 -4.21 3.01 3.70
CA GLU A 104 -3.47 2.11 2.83
C GLU A 104 -2.19 1.67 3.56
N VAL A 105 -2.01 0.35 3.71
CA VAL A 105 -0.87 -0.25 4.41
C VAL A 105 -0.12 -1.12 3.42
N GLY A 106 1.01 -0.60 2.93
CA GLY A 106 1.84 -1.32 1.95
C GLY A 106 2.61 -2.50 2.53
N TYR A 107 2.82 -2.54 3.86
CA TYR A 107 3.41 -3.68 4.56
C TYR A 107 3.24 -3.51 6.07
N ASN A 108 3.06 -4.61 6.81
CA ASN A 108 3.10 -4.61 8.26
C ASN A 108 3.65 -5.95 8.77
N ALA A 109 4.84 -5.93 9.36
CA ALA A 109 5.52 -7.14 9.82
C ALA A 109 4.74 -7.95 10.87
N ALA A 110 3.91 -7.30 11.69
CA ALA A 110 3.10 -7.96 12.71
C ALA A 110 1.81 -8.57 12.17
N ALA A 111 1.36 -8.14 10.98
CA ALA A 111 0.12 -8.62 10.35
C ALA A 111 0.36 -9.49 9.11
N ASN A 112 1.58 -9.47 8.55
CA ASN A 112 1.94 -10.20 7.33
C ASN A 112 1.63 -11.69 7.44
N ASP A 113 1.07 -12.25 6.37
CA ASP A 113 0.81 -13.69 6.18
C ASP A 113 0.00 -14.30 7.33
N GLN A 114 -0.97 -13.56 7.86
CA GLN A 114 -1.75 -14.00 9.01
C GLN A 114 -3.26 -13.92 8.79
N GLY A 115 -3.75 -13.02 7.95
CA GLY A 115 -5.18 -12.77 7.77
C GLY A 115 -5.88 -13.90 7.03
N ALA A 116 -7.09 -14.24 7.46
CA ALA A 116 -7.90 -15.30 6.83
C ALA A 116 -9.40 -14.95 6.71
N SER A 117 -9.85 -13.87 7.36
CA SER A 117 -11.22 -13.37 7.27
C SER A 117 -11.27 -11.91 7.75
N HIS A 118 -12.38 -11.20 7.51
CA HIS A 118 -12.53 -9.82 7.98
C HIS A 118 -13.98 -9.43 8.29
N THR A 119 -14.11 -8.30 8.98
CA THR A 119 -15.40 -7.63 9.17
C THR A 119 -15.27 -6.11 9.11
N TRP A 120 -16.35 -5.48 8.67
CA TRP A 120 -16.57 -4.06 8.82
C TRP A 120 -17.07 -3.74 10.24
N THR A 121 -16.50 -2.72 10.84
CA THR A 121 -16.76 -2.28 12.21
C THR A 121 -16.80 -0.74 12.31
N ILE A 122 -17.31 -0.21 13.42
CA ILE A 122 -17.37 1.24 13.70
C ILE A 122 -15.99 1.79 14.10
N GLY A 123 -15.07 0.93 14.53
CA GLY A 123 -13.74 1.36 14.94
C GLY A 123 -12.77 0.21 15.17
N CYS A 124 -11.49 0.58 15.21
CA CYS A 124 -10.42 -0.21 15.79
C CYS A 124 -10.47 -0.05 17.31
#